data_AF-A0A3D4UJU8-F1
#
_entry.id   AF-A0A3D4UJU8-F1
#
_cell.length_a   1.000
_cell.length_b   1.000
_cell.length_c   1.000
_cell.angle_alpha   90.00
_cell.angle_beta   90.00
_cell.angle_gamma   90.00
#
_symmetry.space_group_name_H-M   'P 1'
#
loop_
_entity.id
_entity.type
_entity.pdbx_description
1 polymer ?
#
loop_
_entity_poly.entity_id
_entity_poly.type
_entity_poly.pdbx_seq_one_letter_code
_entity_poly.pdbx_strand_id
1 'polypeptide(L)' 'MSEPDSFDSRAFHAQFDVAMIVACSENGVIGREGDLPWHLPKDLRHFMRSTKGCPVIMGRKTFDSLDKPLHARLN' A
#
# COMPACT_ATOMS: atom_id res chain seq x y z
N MET A 1 23.83 -39.06 -8.37
CA MET A 1 23.81 -37.58 -8.51
C MET A 1 22.42 -37.23 -9.00
N SER A 2 21.58 -36.75 -8.09
CA SER A 2 20.22 -36.30 -8.40
C SER A 2 20.30 -34.80 -8.69
N GLU A 3 19.81 -34.35 -9.85
CA GLU A 3 19.68 -32.92 -10.15
C GLU A 3 18.83 -32.24 -9.07
N PRO A 4 19.20 -31.02 -8.62
CA PRO A 4 18.38 -30.29 -7.66
C PRO A 4 17.11 -29.81 -8.34
N ASP A 5 16.01 -29.92 -7.60
CA ASP A 5 14.65 -29.49 -7.92
C ASP A 5 14.61 -28.29 -8.87
N SER A 6 14.15 -28.54 -10.09
CA SER A 6 13.80 -27.52 -11.06
C SER A 6 12.77 -26.58 -10.42
N PHE A 7 13.16 -25.36 -10.12
CA PHE A 7 12.28 -24.30 -9.64
C PHE A 7 11.09 -24.15 -10.60
N ASP A 8 9.90 -24.57 -10.17
CA ASP A 8 8.69 -24.46 -10.97
C ASP A 8 8.26 -22.98 -11.08
N SER A 9 8.77 -22.32 -12.11
CA SER A 9 8.41 -20.95 -12.49
C SER A 9 6.91 -20.75 -12.76
N ARG A 10 6.11 -21.81 -12.91
CA ARG A 10 4.67 -21.73 -13.19
C ARG A 10 3.82 -21.57 -11.93
N ALA A 11 4.36 -21.86 -10.75
CA ALA A 11 3.60 -21.80 -9.49
C ALA A 11 3.30 -20.37 -8.99
N PHE A 12 3.86 -19.32 -9.60
CA PHE A 12 3.75 -17.94 -9.12
C PHE A 12 2.90 -16.98 -9.97
N HIS A 13 2.13 -17.48 -10.95
CA HIS A 13 1.19 -16.65 -11.69
C HIS A 13 -0.19 -16.59 -11.03
N ALA A 14 -0.23 -16.25 -9.73
CA ALA A 14 -1.49 -15.83 -9.12
C ALA A 14 -1.80 -14.41 -9.61
N GLN A 15 -2.77 -14.30 -10.51
CA GLN A 15 -3.20 -13.04 -11.09
C GLN A 15 -4.10 -12.32 -10.06
N PHE A 16 -3.52 -11.40 -9.30
CA PHE A 16 -4.27 -10.54 -8.36
C PHE A 16 -4.53 -9.19 -8.99
N ASP A 17 -5.77 -8.72 -8.87
CA ASP A 17 -6.13 -7.35 -9.25
C ASP A 17 -5.56 -6.36 -8.23
N VAL A 18 -4.78 -5.40 -8.71
CA VAL A 18 -4.16 -4.36 -7.88
C VAL A 18 -4.80 -3.02 -8.22
N ALA A 19 -5.29 -2.33 -7.19
CA ALA A 19 -5.78 -0.95 -7.30
C ALA A 19 -4.83 0.01 -6.59
N MET A 20 -4.68 1.21 -7.14
CA MET A 20 -3.92 2.30 -6.54
C MET A 20 -4.85 3.39 -6.02
N ILE A 21 -4.51 3.97 -4.88
CA ILE A 21 -5.19 5.12 -4.30
C ILE A 21 -4.14 6.12 -3.83
N VAL A 22 -4.28 7.39 -4.20
CA VAL A 22 -3.30 8.44 -3.90
C VAL A 22 -4.01 9.78 -3.69
N ALA A 23 -3.56 10.53 -2.71
CA ALA A 23 -3.90 11.93 -2.53
C ALA A 23 -2.81 12.79 -3.16
N CYS A 24 -3.21 13.74 -4.01
CA CYS A 24 -2.29 14.54 -4.81
C CYS A 24 -2.77 15.99 -4.82
N SER A 25 -1.84 16.91 -4.63
CA SER A 25 -2.10 18.35 -4.79
C SER A 25 -2.10 18.74 -6.27
N GLU A 26 -2.60 19.94 -6.59
CA GLU A 26 -2.71 20.42 -7.98
C GLU A 26 -1.37 20.47 -8.72
N ASN A 27 -0.25 20.61 -8.01
CA ASN A 27 1.09 20.61 -8.58
C ASN A 27 1.78 19.23 -8.60
N GLY A 28 1.05 18.15 -8.28
CA GLY A 28 1.57 16.79 -8.32
C GLY A 28 2.24 16.30 -7.02
N VAL A 29 2.35 17.14 -5.99
CA VAL A 29 2.97 16.73 -4.72
C VAL A 29 2.03 15.79 -3.95
N ILE A 30 2.60 14.67 -3.46
CA ILE A 30 1.90 13.62 -2.67
C ILE A 30 2.40 13.53 -1.21
N GLY A 31 3.44 14.29 -0.87
CA GLY A 31 4.08 14.27 0.45
C GLY A 31 5.32 15.15 0.47
N ARG A 32 5.73 15.58 1.67
CA ARG A 32 6.93 16.39 1.91
C ARG A 32 7.55 15.96 3.24
N GLU A 33 8.86 15.69 3.23
CA GLU A 33 9.62 15.33 4.43
C GLU A 33 9.08 14.13 5.23
N GLY A 34 8.39 13.21 4.55
CA GLY A 34 7.80 12.01 5.17
C GLY A 34 6.40 12.19 5.73
N ASP A 35 5.80 13.37 5.55
CA ASP A 35 4.42 13.66 5.97
C ASP A 35 3.58 14.23 4.81
N LEU A 36 2.28 14.31 5.01
CA LEU A 36 1.37 15.04 4.14
C LEU A 36 1.46 16.53 4.46
N PRO A 37 1.72 17.41 3.48
CA PRO A 37 1.81 18.85 3.71
C PRO A 37 0.45 19.50 4.01
N TRP A 38 -0.63 18.72 4.08
CA TRP A 38 -1.99 19.16 4.38
C TRP A 38 -2.63 18.29 5.46
N HIS A 39 -3.54 18.88 6.23
CA HIS A 39 -4.38 18.16 7.18
C HIS A 39 -5.83 18.12 6.69
N LEU A 40 -6.20 17.04 6.00
CA LEU A 40 -7.53 16.83 5.41
C LEU A 40 -8.19 15.55 5.98
N PRO A 41 -8.87 15.62 7.13
CA PRO A 41 -9.49 14.44 7.76
C PRO A 41 -10.52 13.71 6.87
N LYS A 42 -11.15 14.42 5.93
CA LYS A 42 -12.09 13.83 4.97
C LYS A 42 -11.39 12.89 3.99
N ASP A 43 -10.16 13.22 3.61
CA ASP A 43 -9.36 12.45 2.65
C ASP A 43 -8.88 11.13 3.29
N LEU A 44 -8.34 11.20 4.51
CA LEU A 44 -8.00 9.99 5.27
C LEU A 44 -9.22 9.08 5.50
N ARG A 45 -10.40 9.66 5.79
CA ARG A 45 -11.65 8.88 5.89
C ARG A 45 -12.06 8.26 4.57
N HIS A 46 -11.83 8.92 3.44
CA HIS A 46 -12.06 8.35 2.12
C HIS A 46 -11.13 7.16 1.91
N PHE A 47 -9.82 7.33 2.10
CA PHE A 47 -8.83 6.26 2.00
C PHE A 47 -9.18 5.05 2.88
N MET A 48 -9.51 5.28 4.16
CA MET A 48 -9.91 4.20 5.06
C MET A 48 -11.17 3.47 4.59
N ARG A 49 -12.17 4.20 4.08
CA ARG A 49 -13.39 3.56 3.56
C ARG A 49 -13.10 2.73 2.31
N SER A 50 -12.31 3.27 1.39
CA SER A 50 -12.00 2.65 0.09
C SER A 50 -11.11 1.40 0.21
N THR A 51 -10.24 1.34 1.22
CA THR A 51 -9.31 0.21 1.43
C THR A 51 -9.82 -0.81 2.45
N LYS A 52 -11.01 -0.61 3.05
CA LYS A 52 -11.51 -1.48 4.13
C LYS A 52 -11.68 -2.92 3.65
N GLY A 53 -11.08 -3.87 4.36
CA GLY A 53 -11.18 -5.31 4.05
C GLY A 53 -10.21 -5.81 2.98
N CYS A 54 -9.41 -4.91 2.39
CA CYS A 54 -8.35 -5.27 1.44
C CYS A 54 -6.98 -5.18 2.11
N PRO A 55 -6.00 -6.03 1.73
CA PRO A 55 -4.60 -5.80 2.04
C PRO A 55 -4.15 -4.44 1.51
N VAL A 56 -3.36 -3.70 2.30
CA VAL A 56 -2.79 -2.43 1.89
C VAL A 56 -1.29 -2.60 1.77
N ILE A 57 -0.78 -2.42 0.56
CA ILE A 57 0.66 -2.42 0.31
C ILE A 57 1.12 -0.96 0.33
N MET A 58 2.14 -0.67 1.13
CA MET A 58 2.74 0.66 1.22
C MET A 58 4.26 0.57 1.34
N GLY A 59 4.95 1.64 0.96
CA GLY A 59 6.39 1.72 1.16
C GLY A 59 6.74 1.88 2.63
N ARG A 60 7.92 1.38 3.04
CA ARG A 60 8.41 1.47 4.43
C ARG A 60 8.32 2.89 5.03
N LYS A 61 8.65 3.92 4.25
CA LYS A 61 8.58 5.31 4.74
C LYS A 61 7.16 5.75 5.13
N THR A 62 6.16 5.32 4.36
CA THR A 62 4.75 5.59 4.61
C THR A 62 4.25 4.80 5.80
N PHE A 63 4.71 3.56 5.96
CA PHE A 63 4.38 2.76 7.13
C PHE A 63 4.94 3.40 8.42
N ASP A 64 6.19 3.84 8.39
CA ASP A 64 6.85 4.47 9.55
C ASP A 64 6.28 5.84 9.91
N SER A 65 5.59 6.52 8.97
CA SER A 65 4.90 7.79 9.26
C SER A 65 3.53 7.58 9.93
N LEU A 66 3.05 6.33 10.04
CA LEU A 66 1.81 6.02 10.76
C LEU A 66 2.10 5.84 12.26
N ASP A 67 1.27 6.44 13.10
CA ASP A 67 1.32 6.18 14.55
C ASP A 67 1.08 4.70 14.89
N LYS A 68 0.21 4.04 14.10
CA LYS A 68 -0.19 2.63 14.27
C LYS A 68 -0.57 2.01 12.92
N PRO A 69 -0.40 0.69 12.73
CA PRO A 69 -0.90 -0.01 11.56
C PRO A 69 -2.40 0.19 11.36
N LEU A 70 -2.86 0.19 10.11
CA LEU A 70 -4.26 0.37 9.79
C LEU A 70 -5.07 -0.83 10.30
N HIS A 71 -5.98 -0.57 11.24
CA HIS A 71 -6.83 -1.60 11.83
C HIS A 71 -7.67 -2.35 10.78
N ALA A 72 -7.93 -3.64 11.05
CA ALA A 72 -8.77 -4.52 10.23
C ALA A 72 -8.28 -4.74 8.79
N ARG A 73 -6.95 -4.66 8.57
CA ARG A 73 -6.30 -4.94 7.28
C ARG A 73 -4.94 -5.59 7.51
N LEU A 74 -4.48 -6.33 6.50
CA LEU A 74 -3.06 -6.67 6.37
C LEU A 74 -2.32 -5.42 5.90
N ASN A 75 -1.21 -5.06 6.57
CA ASN A 75 -0.34 -3.93 6.25
C ASN A 75 1.04 -4.44 5.89
#